data_AF-A0A815IVU0-F1
#
_entry.id   AF-A0A815IVU0-F1
#
_cell.length_a   1.000
_cell.length_b   1.000
_cell.length_c   1.000
_cell.angle_alpha   90.00
_cell.angle_beta   90.00
_cell.angle_gamma   90.00
#
_symmetry.space_group_name_H-M   'P 1'
#
loop_
_entity.id
_entity.type
_entity.pdbx_description
1 polymer ?
#
loop_
_entity_poly.entity_id
_entity_poly.type
_entity_poly.pdbx_seq_one_letter_code
_entity_poly.pdbx_strand_id
1 'polypeptide(L)'
;MRRYQHHITRSMYYKFNVPLVKKILKQHDVKYVHVKVVDGTLFIGVKNNVIKQKYQDQISADMFDRKHYQIYQHHHQHRYQHHHQYYHQHHRE
;
A
#
# COMPACT_ATOMS: atom_id res chain seq x y z
N MET A 1 6.19 7.24 -28.01
CA MET A 1 6.42 7.01 -26.57
C MET A 1 5.22 6.28 -25.93
N ARG A 2 5.27 4.96 -25.74
CA ARG A 2 4.19 4.16 -25.09
C ARG A 2 4.47 3.94 -23.59
N ARG A 3 4.65 5.01 -22.81
CA ARG A 3 5.18 4.89 -21.42
C ARG A 3 4.16 4.43 -20.35
N TYR A 4 2.87 4.24 -20.69
CA TYR A 4 1.81 4.00 -19.68
C TYR A 4 0.70 3.03 -20.11
N GLN A 5 0.99 2.05 -20.96
CA GLN A 5 -0.09 1.26 -21.59
C GLN A 5 -0.87 0.37 -20.62
N HIS A 6 -0.31 0.03 -19.45
CA HIS A 6 -0.94 -0.87 -18.49
C HIS A 6 -0.93 -0.28 -17.08
N HIS A 7 -2.13 -0.07 -16.56
CA HIS A 7 -2.36 0.40 -15.19
C HIS A 7 -3.55 -0.35 -14.57
N ILE A 8 -3.51 -0.47 -13.24
CA ILE A 8 -4.60 -0.92 -12.40
C ILE A 8 -5.15 0.31 -11.68
N THR A 9 -6.46 0.52 -11.76
CA THR A 9 -7.16 1.65 -11.13
C THR A 9 -8.00 1.17 -9.96
N ARG A 10 -7.92 1.89 -8.83
CA ARG A 10 -8.70 1.59 -7.63
C ARG A 10 -9.21 2.88 -7.00
N SER A 11 -10.45 2.86 -6.53
CA SER A 11 -10.95 3.92 -5.65
C SER A 11 -10.21 3.84 -4.32
N MET A 12 -9.86 5.00 -3.78
CA MET A 12 -9.02 5.10 -2.59
C MET A 12 -9.68 6.05 -1.58
N TYR A 13 -9.81 5.59 -0.35
CA TYR A 13 -10.24 6.44 0.75
C TYR A 13 -9.22 7.58 0.95
N TYR A 14 -9.70 8.82 1.09
CA TYR A 14 -8.88 10.03 1.02
C TYR A 14 -7.71 10.09 2.02
N LYS A 15 -7.78 9.32 3.12
CA LYS A 15 -6.71 9.28 4.13
C LYS A 15 -5.52 8.39 3.76
N PHE A 16 -5.61 7.59 2.70
CA PHE A 16 -4.43 6.87 2.21
C PHE A 16 -3.45 7.85 1.56
N ASN A 17 -2.21 7.80 2.02
CA ASN A 17 -1.10 8.52 1.39
C ASN A 17 -0.26 7.56 0.54
N VAL A 18 0.49 8.12 -0.42
CA VAL A 18 1.34 7.34 -1.34
C VAL A 18 2.36 6.46 -0.60
N PRO A 19 3.03 6.91 0.48
CA PRO A 19 3.93 6.04 1.25
C PRO A 19 3.25 4.79 1.82
N LEU A 20 2.06 4.93 2.40
CA LEU A 20 1.28 3.81 2.94
C LEU A 20 0.86 2.85 1.83
N VAL A 21 0.38 3.37 0.69
CA VAL A 21 0.04 2.55 -0.47
C VAL A 21 1.25 1.74 -0.94
N LYS A 22 2.42 2.36 -1.10
CA LYS A 22 3.64 1.64 -1.50
C LYS A 22 4.01 0.52 -0.51
N LYS A 23 3.81 0.75 0.79
CA LYS A 23 4.04 -0.25 1.84
C LYS A 23 3.08 -1.44 1.71
N ILE A 24 1.79 -1.16 1.50
CA ILE A 24 0.76 -2.19 1.28
C ILE A 24 1.11 -3.01 0.04
N LEU A 25 1.41 -2.36 -1.09
CA LEU A 25 1.81 -3.05 -2.33
C LEU A 25 3.04 -3.96 -2.12
N LYS A 26 4.02 -3.52 -1.32
CA LYS A 26 5.18 -4.34 -0.96
C LYS A 26 4.81 -5.55 -0.10
N GLN A 27 3.90 -5.39 0.87
CA GLN A 27 3.43 -6.50 1.71
C GLN A 27 2.72 -7.59 0.90
N HIS A 28 2.09 -7.21 -0.20
CA HIS A 28 1.40 -8.12 -1.11
C HIS A 28 2.27 -8.56 -2.30
N ASP A 29 3.58 -8.33 -2.29
CA ASP A 29 4.50 -8.66 -3.41
C ASP A 29 4.01 -8.15 -4.80
N VAL A 30 3.39 -6.97 -4.81
CA VAL A 30 2.93 -6.32 -6.03
C VAL A 30 4.10 -5.56 -6.67
N LYS A 31 4.53 -6.01 -7.85
CA LYS A 31 5.55 -5.34 -8.65
C LYS A 31 4.92 -4.23 -9.50
N TYR A 32 5.29 -2.98 -9.24
CA TYR A 32 4.81 -1.80 -9.97
C TYR A 32 5.97 -0.98 -10.55
N VAL A 33 5.67 -0.21 -11.60
CA VAL A 33 6.60 0.75 -12.23
C VAL A 33 6.45 2.13 -11.59
N HIS A 34 5.21 2.56 -11.36
CA HIS A 34 4.91 3.82 -10.68
C HIS A 34 3.55 3.75 -9.99
N VAL A 35 3.34 4.64 -9.03
CA VAL A 35 2.08 4.81 -8.31
C VAL A 35 1.73 6.29 -8.29
N LYS A 36 0.48 6.62 -8.63
CA LYS A 36 -0.05 7.98 -8.60
C LYS A 36 -1.44 7.98 -7.97
N VAL A 37 -1.78 9.04 -7.27
CA VAL A 37 -3.14 9.31 -6.79
C VAL A 37 -3.65 10.58 -7.46
N VAL A 38 -4.84 10.53 -8.01
CA VAL A 38 -5.54 11.69 -8.62
C VAL A 38 -7.00 11.61 -8.20
N ASP A 39 -7.51 12.66 -7.58
CA ASP A 39 -8.93 12.79 -7.20
C ASP A 39 -9.50 11.56 -6.47
N GLY A 40 -8.77 11.05 -5.47
CA GLY A 40 -9.18 9.86 -4.71
C GLY A 40 -9.09 8.55 -5.49
N THR A 41 -8.51 8.56 -6.69
CA THR A 41 -8.27 7.38 -7.52
C THR A 41 -6.78 7.02 -7.51
N LEU A 42 -6.49 5.78 -7.15
CA LEU A 42 -5.16 5.19 -7.17
C LEU A 42 -4.88 4.57 -8.54
N PHE A 43 -3.76 4.93 -9.13
CA PHE A 43 -3.22 4.39 -10.38
C PHE A 43 -1.92 3.66 -10.09
N ILE A 44 -1.90 2.36 -10.39
CA ILE A 44 -0.73 1.50 -10.23
C ILE A 44 -0.26 1.08 -11.62
N GLY A 45 0.83 1.67 -12.08
CA GLY A 45 1.44 1.33 -13.37
C GLY A 45 2.22 0.04 -13.29
N VAL A 46 2.06 -0.83 -14.29
CA VAL A 46 2.75 -2.14 -14.37
C VAL A 46 3.44 -2.32 -15.72
N LYS A 47 4.41 -3.24 -15.79
CA LYS A 47 5.30 -3.39 -16.97
C LYS A 47 4.57 -3.91 -18.21
N ASN A 48 3.61 -4.82 -18.06
CA ASN A 48 2.90 -5.46 -19.17
C ASN A 48 1.50 -5.94 -18.76
N ASN A 49 0.71 -6.38 -19.73
CA ASN A 49 -0.66 -6.84 -19.49
C ASN A 49 -0.77 -8.13 -18.67
N VAL A 50 0.22 -9.02 -18.76
CA VAL A 50 0.23 -10.28 -17.98
C VAL A 50 0.32 -9.97 -16.49
N ILE A 51 1.21 -9.06 -16.10
CA ILE A 51 1.34 -8.57 -14.73
C ILE A 51 0.07 -7.83 -14.30
N LYS A 52 -0.52 -7.02 -15.20
CA LYS A 52 -1.78 -6.34 -14.93
C LYS A 52 -2.87 -7.34 -14.54
N GLN A 53 -3.10 -8.37 -15.35
CA GLN A 53 -4.12 -9.39 -15.08
C GLN A 53 -3.83 -10.12 -13.77
N LYS A 54 -2.59 -10.56 -13.55
CA LYS A 54 -2.19 -11.22 -12.29
C LYS A 54 -2.56 -10.39 -11.05
N TYR A 55 -2.25 -9.09 -11.06
CA TYR A 55 -2.48 -8.23 -9.90
C TYR A 55 -3.86 -7.58 -9.86
N GLN A 56 -4.63 -7.60 -10.96
CA GLN A 56 -5.99 -7.09 -11.00
C GLN A 56 -6.85 -7.82 -9.96
N ASP A 57 -6.70 -9.13 -9.84
CA ASP A 57 -7.49 -9.94 -8.90
C ASP A 57 -6.88 -9.90 -7.49
N GLN A 58 -5.55 -9.82 -7.39
CA GLN A 58 -4.85 -9.76 -6.11
C GLN A 58 -5.09 -8.43 -5.37
N ILE A 59 -5.22 -7.33 -6.10
CA ILE A 59 -5.51 -6.01 -5.54
C ILE A 59 -7.01 -5.79 -5.62
N SER A 60 -7.72 -6.25 -4.59
CA SER A 60 -9.17 -6.10 -4.51
C SER A 60 -9.60 -4.63 -4.48
N ALA A 61 -10.84 -4.36 -4.92
CA ALA A 61 -11.39 -3.00 -5.01
C ALA A 61 -11.50 -2.31 -3.63
N ASP A 62 -11.72 -3.09 -2.59
CA ASP A 62 -11.93 -2.68 -1.21
C ASP A 62 -10.62 -2.53 -0.41
N MET A 63 -9.48 -3.00 -0.93
CA MET A 63 -8.18 -2.95 -0.25
C MET A 63 -7.79 -1.54 0.23
N PHE A 64 -8.32 -0.50 -0.41
CA PHE A 64 -8.06 0.90 -0.10
C PHE A 64 -9.29 1.65 0.43
N ASP A 65 -10.22 0.94 1.07
CA ASP A 65 -11.40 1.53 1.70
C ASP A 65 -11.13 2.02 3.15
N ARG A 66 -12.16 2.61 3.77
CA ARG A 66 -12.08 3.11 5.15
C ARG A 66 -11.77 1.98 6.16
N LYS A 67 -12.30 0.77 5.94
CA LYS A 67 -12.13 -0.37 6.84
C LYS A 67 -10.68 -0.83 6.84
N HIS A 68 -10.10 -1.03 5.66
CA HIS A 68 -8.70 -1.42 5.49
C HIS A 68 -7.75 -0.33 5.97
N TYR A 69 -8.08 0.94 5.78
CA TYR A 69 -7.29 2.04 6.34
C TYR A 69 -7.10 1.89 7.85
N GLN A 70 -8.17 1.57 8.58
CA GLN A 70 -8.11 1.37 10.04
C GLN A 70 -7.22 0.19 10.41
N ILE A 71 -7.30 -0.92 9.68
CA ILE A 71 -6.45 -2.11 9.88
C ILE A 71 -4.97 -1.75 9.68
N TYR A 72 -4.64 -1.09 8.58
CA TYR A 72 -3.25 -0.72 8.26
C TYR A 72 -2.67 0.31 9.22
N GLN A 73 -3.49 1.24 9.73
CA GLN A 73 -3.10 2.18 10.79
C GLN A 73 -2.83 1.48 12.11
N HIS A 74 -3.71 0.57 12.53
CA HIS A 74 -3.56 -0.15 13.80
C HIS A 74 -2.31 -1.04 13.81
N HIS A 75 -2.03 -1.74 12.71
CA HIS A 75 -0.78 -2.51 12.54
C HIS A 75 0.47 -1.62 12.56
N HIS A 76 0.34 -0.33 12.26
CA HIS A 76 1.43 0.63 12.37
C HIS A 76 1.74 0.97 13.83
N GLN A 77 0.70 1.13 14.67
CA GLN A 77 0.84 1.52 16.07
C GLN A 77 1.49 0.45 16.94
N HIS A 78 1.17 -0.83 16.73
CA HIS A 78 1.76 -1.94 17.50
C HIS A 78 3.26 -2.12 17.29
N ARG A 79 3.79 -1.75 16.11
CA ARG A 79 5.24 -1.83 15.85
C ARG A 79 6.07 -0.80 16.63
N TYR A 80 5.47 0.33 17.04
CA TYR A 80 6.18 1.32 17.87
C TYR A 80 6.09 1.00 19.36
N GLN A 81 5.01 0.38 19.81
CA GLN A 81 4.85 -0.01 21.22
C GLN A 81 5.86 -1.10 21.63
N HIS A 82 6.11 -2.10 20.76
CA HIS A 82 7.12 -3.12 21.03
C HIS A 82 8.56 -2.59 21.04
N HIS A 83 8.87 -1.55 20.25
CA HIS A 83 10.23 -0.99 20.21
C HIS A 83 10.55 -0.19 21.48
N HIS A 84 9.57 0.53 22.05
CA HIS A 84 9.75 1.29 23.29
C HIS A 84 9.91 0.39 24.52
N GLN A 85 9.29 -0.79 24.56
CA GLN A 85 9.47 -1.72 25.68
C GLN A 85 10.89 -2.32 25.74
N TYR A 86 11.55 -2.53 24.59
CA TYR A 86 12.91 -3.08 24.57
C TYR A 86 13.96 -2.08 25.07
N TYR A 87 13.79 -0.79 24.78
CA TYR A 87 14.72 0.25 25.21
C TYR A 87 14.70 0.50 26.73
N HIS A 88 13.54 0.35 27.37
CA HIS A 88 13.43 0.55 28.83
C HIS A 88 13.89 -0.65 29.67
N GLN A 89 14.06 -1.83 29.05
CA GLN A 89 14.51 -3.03 29.76
C GLN A 89 16.04 -3.18 29.80
N HIS A 90 16.77 -2.56 28.86
CA HIS A 90 18.23 -2.71 28.72
C HIS A 90 19.06 -1.49 29.19
N HIS A 91 18.43 -0.45 29.72
CA HIS A 91 19.11 0.75 30.25
C HIS A 91 18.84 0.98 31.74
N ARG A 92 18.54 -0.09 32.49
CA ARG A 92 18.45 -0.11 33.96
C ARG A 92 19.60 -0.95 34.58
N GLU A 93 20.82 -0.73 34.11
CA GLU A 93 22.04 -1.15 34.81
C GLU A 93 22.87 0.10 35.13
#